data_AF-A0A956HWW5-F1
#
_entry.id   AF-A0A956HWW5-F1
#
_cell.length_a   1.000
_cell.length_b   1.000
_cell.length_c   1.000
_cell.angle_alpha   90.00
_cell.angle_beta   90.00
_cell.angle_gamma   90.00
#
_symmetry.space_group_name_H-M   'P 1'
#
loop_
_entity.id
_entity.type
_entity.pdbx_description
1 polymer ?
#
loop_
_entity_poly.entity_id
_entity_poly.type
_entity_poly.pdbx_seq_one_letter_code
_entity_poly.pdbx_strand_id
1 'polypeptide(L)'
;MTKEDSLVVHEIYASIQGESTFAGLPCAFVRLTGCNLRCSWCDTPQAFHGGTRMGVDAVVAQALALGTPLVELTGGEPLLQPAALPLLTALADAGKTVLLETSGERDIGGVDPRVHRIMDLKAPGSGESHRN
;
A
#
# COMPACT_ATOMS: atom_id res chain seq x y z
N MET A 1 -15.23 14.31 5.12
CA MET A 1 -14.39 13.13 4.82
C MET A 1 -14.88 11.99 5.67
N THR A 2 -15.51 11.00 5.04
CA THR A 2 -15.83 9.74 5.71
C THR A 2 -14.58 8.85 5.75
N LYS A 3 -14.70 7.66 6.33
CA LYS A 3 -13.66 6.63 6.24
C LYS A 3 -13.46 6.14 4.79
N GLU A 4 -14.46 6.30 3.93
CA GLU A 4 -14.39 5.94 2.52
C GLU A 4 -13.59 6.95 1.68
N ASP A 5 -13.48 8.21 2.15
CA ASP A 5 -12.80 9.28 1.41
C ASP A 5 -11.37 9.55 1.89
N SER A 6 -10.91 8.85 2.94
CA SER A 6 -9.68 9.21 3.64
C SER A 6 -8.83 8.05 4.12
N LEU A 7 -7.53 8.27 4.06
CA LEU A 7 -6.48 7.33 4.45
C LEU A 7 -5.69 7.92 5.61
N VAL A 8 -5.19 7.06 6.50
CA VAL A 8 -4.13 7.41 7.45
C VAL A 8 -2.82 6.97 6.82
N VAL A 9 -2.02 7.95 6.41
CA VAL A 9 -0.76 7.78 5.68
C VAL A 9 0.40 7.89 6.65
N HIS A 10 1.28 6.90 6.67
CA HIS A 10 2.51 6.93 7.46
C HIS A 10 3.56 7.84 6.79
N GLU A 11 3.80 7.63 5.50
CA GLU A 11 4.77 8.39 4.70
C GLU A 11 4.48 8.28 3.19
N ILE A 12 4.92 9.28 2.43
CA ILE A 12 4.93 9.29 0.97
C ILE A 12 6.29 9.78 0.51
N TYR A 13 7.03 8.98 -0.26
CA TYR A 13 8.40 9.30 -0.67
C TYR A 13 8.79 8.62 -1.99
N ALA A 14 9.82 9.14 -2.65
CA ALA A 14 10.40 8.51 -3.84
C ALA A 14 11.64 7.70 -3.46
N SER A 15 11.77 6.50 -4.04
CA SER A 15 12.94 5.64 -3.90
C SER A 15 13.04 4.70 -5.12
N ILE A 16 13.80 3.61 -4.97
CA ILE A 16 13.86 2.49 -5.91
C ILE A 16 13.06 1.32 -5.33
N GLN A 17 12.24 0.66 -6.14
CA GLN A 17 11.58 -0.59 -5.74
C GLN A 17 12.65 -1.65 -5.46
N GLY A 18 12.68 -2.17 -4.23
CA GLY A 18 13.67 -3.14 -3.77
C GLY A 18 13.30 -4.59 -4.10
N GLU A 19 12.02 -4.89 -4.34
CA GLU A 19 11.50 -6.25 -4.36
C GLU A 19 10.60 -6.54 -5.57
N SER A 20 10.16 -7.80 -5.69
CA SER A 20 9.29 -8.33 -6.75
C SER A 20 9.84 -8.17 -8.18
N THR A 21 8.97 -8.29 -9.19
CA THR A 21 9.31 -8.16 -10.62
C THR A 21 9.74 -6.74 -11.02
N PHE A 22 9.50 -5.74 -10.18
CA PHE A 22 9.80 -4.33 -10.45
C PHE A 22 11.08 -3.83 -9.74
N ALA A 23 11.83 -4.72 -9.10
CA ALA A 23 13.07 -4.39 -8.40
C ALA A 23 14.05 -3.60 -9.31
N GLY A 24 14.62 -2.52 -8.79
CA GLY A 24 15.56 -1.64 -9.49
C GLY A 24 14.94 -0.45 -10.21
N LEU A 25 13.61 -0.32 -10.25
CA LEU A 25 12.92 0.77 -10.95
C LEU A 25 12.53 1.93 -10.01
N PRO A 26 12.56 3.20 -10.46
CA PRO A 26 12.13 4.34 -9.65
C PRO A 26 10.64 4.26 -9.29
N CYS A 27 10.33 4.41 -8.00
CA CYS A 27 8.99 4.20 -7.45
C CYS A 27 8.63 5.25 -6.38
N ALA A 28 7.40 5.74 -6.43
CA ALA A 28 6.79 6.50 -5.36
C ALA A 28 6.10 5.52 -4.41
N PHE A 29 6.49 5.53 -3.15
CA PHE A 29 5.88 4.71 -2.11
C PHE A 29 4.83 5.54 -1.39
N VAL A 30 3.63 4.96 -1.24
CA VAL A 30 2.57 5.43 -0.36
C VAL A 30 2.42 4.37 0.72
N ARG A 31 2.99 4.63 1.91
CA ARG A 31 2.90 3.72 3.05
C ARG A 31 1.75 4.16 3.95
N LEU A 32 0.73 3.31 4.09
CA LEU A 32 -0.39 3.54 4.98
C LEU A 32 -0.07 3.13 6.41
N THR A 33 -0.85 3.63 7.37
CA THR A 33 -0.75 3.26 8.78
C THR A 33 -1.73 2.15 9.15
N GLY A 34 -1.28 1.23 10.00
CA GLY A 34 -2.08 0.19 10.61
C GLY A 34 -1.88 -1.16 9.94
N CYS A 35 -1.65 -2.19 10.76
CA CYS A 35 -1.70 -3.59 10.37
C CYS A 35 -2.45 -4.33 11.48
N ASN A 36 -3.26 -5.32 11.11
CA ASN A 36 -3.95 -6.19 12.06
C ASN A 36 -3.15 -7.48 12.32
N LEU A 37 -2.07 -7.75 11.58
CA LEU A 37 -1.12 -8.83 11.87
C LEU A 37 -0.01 -8.36 12.83
N ARG A 38 0.61 -9.28 13.57
CA ARG A 38 1.80 -9.04 14.40
C ARG A 38 2.90 -10.05 14.07
N CYS A 39 3.25 -10.12 12.79
CA CYS A 39 4.32 -10.99 12.31
C CYS A 39 5.59 -10.80 13.14
N SER A 40 6.13 -11.89 13.68
CA SER A 40 7.32 -11.89 14.54
C SER A 40 8.57 -11.25 13.91
N TRP A 41 8.63 -11.22 12.57
CA TRP A 41 9.72 -10.68 11.76
C TRP A 41 9.34 -9.44 10.95
N CYS A 42 8.28 -8.72 11.34
CA CYS A 42 7.95 -7.45 10.69
C CYS A 42 9.10 -6.45 10.84
N ASP A 43 9.60 -5.96 9.71
CA ASP A 43 10.68 -4.96 9.61
C ASP A 43 10.17 -3.51 9.66
N THR A 44 8.85 -3.33 9.54
CA THR A 44 8.18 -2.02 9.52
C THR A 44 7.16 -1.86 10.67
N PRO A 45 7.49 -2.19 11.93
CA PRO A 45 6.55 -2.03 13.05
C PRO A 45 6.17 -0.57 13.31
N GLN A 46 7.00 0.39 12.87
CA GLN A 46 6.71 1.81 12.95
C GLN A 46 5.44 2.22 12.19
N ALA A 47 5.03 1.47 11.16
CA ALA A 47 3.81 1.75 10.41
C ALA A 47 2.53 1.26 11.13
N PHE A 48 2.61 0.62 12.29
CA PHE A 48 1.42 0.17 13.02
C PHE A 48 0.59 1.32 13.63
N HIS A 49 1.22 2.46 13.89
CA HIS A 49 0.61 3.59 14.58
C HIS A 49 1.05 4.93 13.99
N GLY A 50 0.37 6.02 14.39
CA GLY A 50 0.67 7.38 13.95
C GLY A 50 0.05 7.73 12.59
N GLY A 51 0.81 8.41 11.75
CA GLY A 51 0.38 8.84 10.42
C GLY A 51 -0.49 10.09 10.40
N THR A 52 -0.75 10.58 9.20
CA THR A 52 -1.55 11.77 8.91
C THR A 52 -2.78 11.38 8.12
N ARG A 53 -3.96 11.90 8.51
CA ARG A 53 -5.19 11.68 7.74
C ARG A 53 -5.17 12.55 6.48
N MET A 54 -5.31 11.92 5.32
CA MET A 54 -5.28 12.57 4.01
C MET A 54 -6.49 12.11 3.18
N GLY A 55 -7.04 13.01 2.36
CA GLY A 55 -8.03 12.63 1.35
C GLY A 55 -7.36 11.93 0.17
N VAL A 56 -8.09 11.05 -0.53
CA VAL A 56 -7.55 10.29 -1.67
C VAL A 56 -6.89 11.20 -2.70
N ASP A 57 -7.55 12.29 -3.09
CA ASP A 57 -7.01 13.25 -4.08
C ASP A 57 -5.69 13.89 -3.64
N ALA A 58 -5.53 14.15 -2.34
CA ALA A 58 -4.30 14.71 -1.79
C ALA A 58 -3.15 13.70 -1.85
N VAL A 59 -3.43 12.42 -1.57
CA VAL A 59 -2.46 11.33 -1.70
C VAL A 59 -2.05 11.13 -3.16
N VAL A 60 -3.01 11.12 -4.09
CA VAL A 60 -2.76 11.05 -5.54
C VAL A 60 -1.86 12.20 -5.97
N ALA A 61 -2.22 13.45 -5.64
CA ALA A 61 -1.43 14.62 -6.01
C ALA A 61 0.01 14.55 -5.50
N GLN A 62 0.21 14.13 -4.24
CA GLN A 62 1.54 14.01 -3.65
C GLN A 62 2.36 12.88 -4.29
N ALA A 63 1.76 11.72 -4.55
CA ALA A 63 2.42 10.61 -5.21
C ALA A 63 2.81 10.95 -6.66
N LEU A 64 1.93 11.62 -7.42
CA LEU A 64 2.21 12.04 -8.80
C LEU A 64 3.32 13.10 -8.86
N ALA A 65 3.39 14.01 -7.88
CA ALA A 65 4.41 15.05 -7.81
C ALA A 65 5.85 14.50 -7.68
N LEU A 66 6.01 13.25 -7.23
CA LEU A 66 7.31 12.58 -7.15
C LEU A 66 7.88 12.18 -8.52
N GLY A 67 7.06 12.20 -9.59
CA GLY A 67 7.55 12.05 -10.96
C GLY A 67 8.06 10.66 -11.35
N THR A 68 7.77 9.63 -10.56
CA THR A 68 8.18 8.24 -10.84
C THR A 68 7.20 7.53 -11.78
N PRO A 69 7.66 6.54 -12.57
CA PRO A 69 6.77 5.71 -13.41
C PRO A 69 5.87 4.79 -12.58
N LEU A 70 6.40 4.29 -11.45
CA LEU A 70 5.71 3.38 -10.54
C LEU A 70 5.16 4.14 -9.33
N VAL A 71 4.01 3.69 -8.84
CA VAL A 71 3.48 4.05 -7.52
C VAL A 71 3.11 2.77 -6.78
N GLU A 72 3.69 2.55 -5.61
CA GLU A 72 3.39 1.43 -4.74
C GLU A 72 2.56 1.87 -3.55
N LEU A 73 1.42 1.21 -3.35
CA LEU A 73 0.64 1.29 -2.12
C LEU A 73 1.01 0.12 -1.20
N THR A 74 1.44 0.44 0.02
CA THR A 74 1.92 -0.52 1.03
C THR A 74 1.53 -0.05 2.45
N GLY A 75 1.97 -0.75 3.49
CA GLY A 75 2.00 -0.30 4.89
C GLY A 75 0.66 -0.31 5.64
N GLY A 76 0.66 -0.50 6.96
CA GLY A 76 0.91 -1.86 7.41
C GLY A 76 0.17 -2.83 6.48
N GLU A 77 -1.08 -3.17 6.73
CA GLU A 77 -1.92 -3.82 5.70
C GLU A 77 -2.78 -2.75 5.00
N PRO A 78 -2.48 -2.38 3.74
CA PRO A 78 -3.16 -1.27 3.07
C PRO A 78 -4.66 -1.50 2.89
N LEU A 79 -5.08 -2.74 2.66
CA LEU A 79 -6.50 -3.09 2.45
C LEU A 79 -7.35 -3.05 3.74
N LEU A 80 -6.76 -2.72 4.90
CA LEU A 80 -7.55 -2.39 6.10
C LEU A 80 -8.30 -1.06 6.00
N GLN A 81 -7.88 -0.19 5.08
CA GLN A 81 -8.48 1.12 4.87
C GLN A 81 -9.34 1.08 3.61
N PRO A 82 -10.68 1.24 3.69
CA PRO A 82 -11.56 1.15 2.53
C PRO A 82 -11.18 2.09 1.37
N ALA A 83 -10.65 3.27 1.69
CA ALA A 83 -10.17 4.26 0.75
C ALA A 83 -8.92 3.82 -0.07
N ALA A 84 -8.33 2.66 0.22
CA ALA A 84 -7.21 2.11 -0.56
C ALA A 84 -7.65 1.74 -1.99
N LEU A 85 -8.84 1.16 -2.15
CA LEU A 85 -9.37 0.77 -3.46
C LEU A 85 -9.58 1.97 -4.41
N PRO A 86 -10.26 3.06 -4.00
CA PRO A 86 -10.36 4.24 -4.85
C PRO A 86 -9.00 4.91 -5.11
N LEU A 87 -8.06 4.89 -4.15
CA LEU A 87 -6.70 5.39 -4.39
C LEU A 87 -5.98 4.60 -5.50
N LEU A 88 -6.01 3.27 -5.43
CA LEU A 88 -5.41 2.41 -6.45
C LEU A 88 -5.99 2.67 -7.84
N THR A 89 -7.31 2.82 -7.92
CA THR A 89 -8.03 3.14 -9.16
C THR A 89 -7.61 4.50 -9.71
N ALA A 90 -7.58 5.54 -8.86
CA ALA A 90 -7.20 6.90 -9.26
C ALA A 90 -5.75 7.00 -9.75
N LEU A 91 -4.82 6.26 -9.14
CA LEU A 91 -3.43 6.18 -9.60
C LEU A 91 -3.32 5.48 -10.96
N ALA A 92 -4.11 4.42 -11.19
CA ALA A 92 -4.17 3.73 -12.47
C ALA A 92 -4.81 4.61 -13.56
N ASP A 93 -5.84 5.39 -13.24
CA ASP A 93 -6.45 6.38 -14.14
C ASP A 93 -5.49 7.51 -14.51
N ALA A 94 -4.56 7.85 -13.61
CA ALA A 94 -3.46 8.78 -13.89
C ALA A 94 -2.34 8.18 -14.78
N GLY A 95 -2.51 6.95 -15.27
CA GLY A 95 -1.58 6.30 -16.20
C GLY A 95 -0.29 5.77 -15.54
N LYS A 96 -0.28 5.59 -14.22
CA LYS A 96 0.85 5.00 -13.51
C LYS A 96 0.82 3.47 -13.56
N THR A 97 1.99 2.86 -13.50
CA THR A 97 2.09 1.44 -13.12
C THR A 97 1.92 1.36 -11.62
N VAL A 98 0.78 0.81 -11.16
CA VAL A 98 0.42 0.76 -9.74
C VAL A 98 0.73 -0.61 -9.17
N LEU A 99 1.44 -0.64 -8.04
CA LEU A 99 1.75 -1.84 -7.27
C LEU A 99 0.94 -1.81 -5.95
N LEU A 100 0.42 -2.96 -5.56
CA LEU A 100 -0.17 -3.19 -4.24
C LEU A 100 0.61 -4.29 -3.54
N GLU A 101 1.31 -3.94 -2.46
CA GLU A 101 1.94 -4.88 -1.53
C GLU A 101 0.95 -5.21 -0.41
N THR A 102 0.50 -6.46 -0.31
CA THR A 102 -0.49 -6.90 0.70
C THR A 102 -0.14 -8.27 1.26
N SER A 103 -0.55 -8.53 2.50
CA SER A 103 -0.41 -9.86 3.12
C SER A 103 -1.36 -10.91 2.55
N GLY A 104 -2.44 -10.49 1.89
CA GLY A 104 -3.53 -11.36 1.45
C GLY A 104 -4.61 -11.62 2.49
N GLU A 105 -4.46 -11.15 3.74
CA GLU A 105 -5.47 -11.34 4.81
C GLU A 105 -6.82 -10.66 4.50
N ARG A 106 -6.81 -9.67 3.59
CA ARG A 106 -8.01 -8.99 3.10
C ARG A 106 -8.31 -9.39 1.67
N ASP A 107 -9.61 -9.42 1.35
CA ASP A 107 -10.09 -9.70 0.01
C ASP A 107 -9.48 -8.74 -1.01
N ILE A 108 -8.78 -9.31 -1.98
CA ILE A 108 -8.17 -8.60 -3.10
C ILE A 108 -9.10 -8.52 -4.32
N GLY A 109 -10.31 -9.09 -4.24
CA GLY A 109 -11.28 -9.12 -5.34
C GLY A 109 -11.69 -7.72 -5.82
N GLY A 110 -11.74 -6.75 -4.91
CA GLY A 110 -12.08 -5.35 -5.20
C GLY A 110 -10.94 -4.51 -5.79
N VAL A 111 -9.74 -5.06 -5.94
CA VAL A 111 -8.59 -4.33 -6.49
C VAL A 111 -8.73 -4.17 -8.00
N ASP A 112 -8.55 -2.94 -8.51
CA ASP A 112 -8.58 -2.64 -9.95
C ASP A 112 -7.69 -3.61 -10.75
N PRO A 113 -8.19 -4.19 -11.86
CA PRO A 113 -7.46 -5.20 -12.62
C PRO A 113 -6.16 -4.71 -13.27
N ARG A 114 -5.94 -3.39 -13.38
CA ARG A 114 -4.69 -2.78 -13.87
C ARG A 114 -3.58 -2.76 -12.81
N VAL A 115 -3.93 -2.95 -11.53
CA VAL A 115 -2.98 -2.92 -10.42
C VAL A 115 -2.24 -4.26 -10.33
N HIS A 116 -0.91 -4.19 -10.23
CA HIS A 116 -0.09 -5.36 -9.95
C HIS A 116 -0.21 -5.73 -8.47
N ARG A 117 -0.81 -6.90 -8.20
CA ARG A 117 -0.98 -7.43 -6.85
C ARG A 117 0.25 -8.24 -6.47
N ILE A 118 1.00 -7.73 -5.50
CA ILE A 118 2.15 -8.42 -4.90
C ILE A 118 1.68 -8.92 -3.54
N MET A 119 1.56 -10.24 -3.42
CA MET A 119 1.03 -10.87 -2.21
C MET A 119 2.16 -11.55 -1.45
N ASP A 120 2.48 -11.02 -0.28
CA ASP A 120 3.47 -11.59 0.63
C ASP A 120 2.75 -12.37 1.74
N LEU A 121 2.37 -13.60 1.42
CA LEU A 121 1.73 -14.54 2.34
C LEU A 121 2.62 -14.82 3.54
N LYS A 122 2.04 -14.78 4.73
CA LYS A 122 2.81 -14.92 5.96
C LYS A 122 3.05 -16.40 6.25
N ALA A 123 4.30 -16.82 6.16
CA ALA A 123 4.72 -18.19 6.49
C ALA A 123 4.54 -18.51 8.00
N PRO A 124 4.51 -19.79 8.42
CA PRO A 124 4.30 -20.18 9.83
C PRO A 124 5.22 -19.49 10.83
N GLY A 125 6.46 -19.19 10.46
CA GLY A 125 7.41 -18.47 11.32
C GLY A 125 6.94 -17.07 11.72
N SER A 126 5.99 -16.46 11.01
CA SER A 126 5.39 -15.18 11.38
C SER A 126 4.53 -15.24 12.64
N GLY A 127 3.99 -16.42 12.98
CA GLY A 127 2.90 -16.55 13.96
C GLY A 127 1.51 -16.18 13.43
N GLU A 128 1.40 -15.65 12.21
CA GLU A 128 0.17 -15.09 11.64
C GLU A 128 -0.35 -15.88 10.43
N SER A 129 0.33 -16.96 10.02
CA SER A 129 -0.04 -17.76 8.82
C SER A 129 -1.47 -18.34 8.80
N HIS A 130 -2.12 -18.40 9.97
CA HIS A 130 -3.51 -18.84 10.12
C HIS A 130 -4.54 -17.81 9.60
N ARG A 131 -4.06 -16.67 9.11
CA ARG A 131 -4.86 -15.54 8.63
C ARG A 131 -4.62 -15.19 7.17
N ASN A 132 -3.82 -16.00 6.48
CA ASN A 132 -3.64 -15.90 5.03
C ASN A 132 -4.95 -16.19 4.28
#